data_AF-A0A7I9VSJ2-F1
#
_entry.id   AF-A0A7I9VSJ2-F1
#
_cell.length_a   1.000
_cell.length_b   1.000
_cell.length_c   1.000
_cell.angle_alpha   90.00
_cell.angle_beta   90.00
_cell.angle_gamma   90.00
#
_symmetry.space_group_name_H-M   'P 1'
#
loop_
_entity.id
_entity.type
_entity.pdbx_description
1 polymer ?
#
loop_
_entity_poly.entity_id
_entity_poly.type
_entity_poly.pdbx_seq_one_letter_code
_entity_poly.pdbx_strand_id
1 'polypeptide(L)'
;MSARGRQLATLLAALACACSSAPPGAVTKCQTSAVVPEVPRTDILFVVDDSGSMRAEQTLLAGGFKQFIDRLASLPVKGSFQIGITTTSVDYPYTDASGVYHLQTTYLGDPARPYPQGKLVGPAATRILSASSATLVQDFQANVNVGVDGSGKEQGLRAALLAVTDRVADGANAGFLRPGARLAVILVSDEDDCSDPATPPAIIYSSGGSDRCHTDADQALLPPVATYLDAFRQPLAGEKRDLIVAELVGVDASGQPVKTLACNAAGYGGYRYTAFAQGVKTGGGQALVADVCQGDFTSTLDAIAGLLATQTVPLSEAPTDWRLLAVSVTRAAGGTAACTVGLEGDPSASGKDVVYTPPLEGRPAALTFGGNCTLGQGDDVHVELLCAG
;
A
#
# COMPACT_ATOMS: atom_id res chain seq x y z
N MET A 1 97.40 18.99 -18.00
CA MET A 1 97.13 18.27 -16.74
C MET A 1 95.95 18.94 -16.04
N SER A 2 95.07 18.11 -15.46
CA SER A 2 93.81 18.41 -14.77
C SER A 2 92.58 18.70 -15.63
N ALA A 3 91.68 17.71 -15.61
CA ALA A 3 90.33 17.69 -16.15
C ALA A 3 89.31 17.89 -15.01
N ARG A 4 88.11 18.39 -15.35
CA ARG A 4 86.78 18.24 -14.70
C ARG A 4 85.88 19.31 -15.34
N GLY A 5 84.67 19.10 -15.84
CA GLY A 5 83.66 18.06 -15.68
C GLY A 5 82.31 18.82 -15.70
N ARG A 6 81.49 18.63 -16.74
CA ARG A 6 80.19 19.29 -16.95
C ARG A 6 79.17 18.93 -15.87
N GLN A 7 78.33 19.87 -15.43
CA GLN A 7 76.95 19.57 -15.01
C GLN A 7 75.99 20.70 -15.43
N LEU A 8 75.04 20.35 -16.30
CA LEU A 8 73.83 21.12 -16.61
C LEU A 8 72.90 21.05 -15.38
N ALA A 9 72.40 22.19 -14.93
CA ALA A 9 71.33 22.26 -13.93
C ALA A 9 69.97 22.25 -14.66
N THR A 10 69.22 21.17 -14.50
CA THR A 10 67.83 21.05 -14.98
C THR A 10 66.91 21.64 -13.91
N LEU A 11 66.19 22.73 -14.23
CA LEU A 11 65.10 23.24 -13.39
C LEU A 11 63.91 22.27 -13.47
N LEU A 12 63.55 21.63 -12.35
CA LEU A 12 62.25 20.97 -12.18
C LEU A 12 61.25 22.01 -11.67
N ALA A 13 60.22 22.31 -12.46
CA ALA A 13 59.06 23.09 -12.01
C ALA A 13 58.20 22.22 -11.08
N ALA A 14 58.06 22.65 -9.82
CA ALA A 14 57.11 22.04 -8.88
C ALA A 14 55.69 22.55 -9.20
N LEU A 15 54.82 21.67 -9.70
CA LEU A 15 53.37 21.87 -9.69
C LEU A 15 52.90 21.77 -8.23
N ALA A 16 52.60 22.91 -7.61
CA ALA A 16 51.86 22.95 -6.36
C ALA A 16 50.40 22.61 -6.65
N CYS A 17 49.99 21.38 -6.30
CA CYS A 17 48.59 20.98 -6.29
C CYS A 17 47.91 21.72 -5.11
N ALA A 18 47.09 22.72 -5.41
CA ALA A 18 46.26 23.37 -4.40
C ALA A 18 45.14 22.40 -3.99
N CYS A 19 45.32 21.67 -2.89
CA CYS A 19 44.20 21.02 -2.22
C CYS A 19 43.30 22.11 -1.62
N SER A 20 42.09 22.25 -2.18
CA SER A 20 41.01 23.02 -1.59
C SER A 20 40.67 22.45 -0.21
N SER A 21 40.76 23.26 0.84
CA SER A 21 40.37 22.86 2.20
C SER A 21 38.86 22.60 2.27
N ALA A 22 38.47 21.54 2.97
CA ALA A 22 37.07 21.19 3.21
C ALA A 22 36.30 22.38 3.85
N PRO A 23 35.02 22.58 3.47
CA PRO A 23 34.22 23.70 3.97
C PRO A 23 34.01 23.64 5.49
N PRO A 24 33.79 24.80 6.15
CA PRO A 24 33.50 24.83 7.58
C PRO A 24 32.24 24.00 7.90
N GLY A 25 32.39 22.97 8.74
CA GLY A 25 31.33 22.01 9.09
C GLY A 25 31.49 20.62 8.46
N ALA A 26 32.52 20.41 7.62
CA ALA A 26 32.84 19.09 7.12
C ALA A 26 33.22 18.13 8.27
N VAL A 27 32.66 16.92 8.25
CA VAL A 27 32.94 15.89 9.25
C VAL A 27 34.34 15.33 8.99
N THR A 28 35.33 15.72 9.80
CA THR A 28 36.76 15.39 9.56
C THR A 28 37.26 14.16 10.30
N LYS A 29 36.38 13.42 11.00
CA LYS A 29 36.68 12.12 11.63
C LYS A 29 35.44 11.24 11.49
N CYS A 30 35.48 10.26 10.59
CA CYS A 30 34.36 9.33 10.39
C CYS A 30 34.80 7.88 10.52
N GLN A 31 34.14 7.16 11.41
CA GLN A 31 33.87 5.74 11.19
C GLN A 31 32.87 5.69 10.02
N THR A 32 33.12 4.84 9.02
CA THR A 32 32.13 4.51 8.00
C THR A 32 30.88 3.99 8.70
N SER A 33 29.87 4.84 8.86
CA SER A 33 28.55 4.39 9.31
C SER A 33 27.82 3.86 8.08
N ALA A 34 27.56 2.56 8.07
CA ALA A 34 26.76 1.97 7.00
C ALA A 34 25.30 2.35 7.25
N VAL A 35 24.71 3.17 6.37
CA VAL A 35 23.26 3.35 6.35
C VAL A 35 22.69 2.03 5.85
N VAL A 36 22.03 1.28 6.74
CA VAL A 36 21.48 -0.03 6.38
C VAL A 36 20.14 0.17 5.68
N PRO A 37 19.96 -0.29 4.43
CA PRO A 37 18.66 -0.36 3.80
C PRO A 37 17.77 -1.34 4.59
N GLU A 38 16.59 -0.90 4.97
CA GLU A 38 15.62 -1.75 5.66
C GLU A 38 14.80 -2.57 4.66
N VAL A 39 14.39 -3.78 5.07
CA VAL A 39 13.44 -4.55 4.27
C VAL A 39 12.10 -3.80 4.22
N PRO A 40 11.57 -3.50 3.02
CA PRO A 40 10.32 -2.78 2.91
C PRO A 40 9.17 -3.55 3.56
N ARG A 41 8.49 -2.88 4.51
CA ARG A 41 7.34 -3.44 5.22
C ARG A 41 6.04 -3.01 4.56
N THR A 42 5.06 -3.91 4.52
CA THR A 42 3.71 -3.63 4.00
C THR A 42 2.64 -4.17 4.93
N ASP A 43 1.69 -3.33 5.32
CA ASP A 43 0.47 -3.74 5.99
C ASP A 43 -0.63 -3.86 4.94
N ILE A 44 -1.21 -5.06 4.80
CA ILE A 44 -2.19 -5.39 3.76
C ILE A 44 -3.56 -5.53 4.41
N LEU A 45 -4.49 -4.66 4.05
CA LEU A 45 -5.88 -4.73 4.49
C LEU A 45 -6.73 -5.34 3.38
N PHE A 46 -7.32 -6.50 3.62
CA PHE A 46 -8.43 -6.99 2.81
C PHE A 46 -9.73 -6.44 3.37
N VAL A 47 -10.54 -5.83 2.51
CA VAL A 47 -11.92 -5.43 2.79
C VAL A 47 -12.79 -6.30 1.90
N VAL A 48 -13.41 -7.31 2.52
CA VAL A 48 -14.14 -8.36 1.82
C VAL A 48 -15.62 -8.14 2.04
N ASP A 49 -16.35 -8.02 0.95
CA ASP A 49 -17.78 -7.90 1.00
C ASP A 49 -18.44 -9.14 1.61
N ASP A 50 -19.25 -8.89 2.63
CA ASP A 50 -19.99 -9.90 3.40
C ASP A 50 -21.49 -9.89 3.09
N SER A 51 -21.88 -9.33 1.94
CA SER A 51 -23.22 -9.40 1.37
C SER A 51 -23.60 -10.83 0.91
N GLY A 52 -24.89 -11.02 0.62
CA GLY A 52 -25.51 -12.31 0.29
C GLY A 52 -24.91 -13.04 -0.92
N SER A 53 -24.41 -12.28 -1.90
CA SER A 53 -23.92 -12.77 -3.20
C SER A 53 -22.48 -13.29 -3.14
N MET A 54 -21.68 -12.80 -2.19
CA MET A 54 -20.21 -12.92 -2.21
C MET A 54 -19.62 -14.29 -1.84
N ARG A 55 -20.44 -15.33 -1.68
CA ARG A 55 -19.98 -16.65 -1.22
C ARG A 55 -18.94 -17.26 -2.16
N ALA A 56 -19.16 -17.15 -3.48
CA ALA A 56 -18.31 -17.78 -4.47
C ALA A 56 -16.95 -17.09 -4.52
N GLU A 57 -16.96 -15.77 -4.52
CA GLU A 57 -15.80 -14.87 -4.56
C GLU A 57 -14.93 -15.05 -3.31
N GLN A 58 -15.53 -15.12 -2.11
CA GLN A 58 -14.81 -15.46 -0.87
C GLN A 58 -14.10 -16.82 -0.97
N THR A 59 -14.76 -17.81 -1.58
CA THR A 59 -14.19 -19.15 -1.78
C THR A 59 -13.02 -19.13 -2.77
N LEU A 60 -13.15 -18.41 -3.88
CA LEU A 60 -12.08 -18.24 -4.87
C LEU A 60 -10.87 -17.52 -4.27
N LEU A 61 -11.12 -16.46 -3.49
CA LEU A 61 -10.08 -15.71 -2.79
C LEU A 61 -9.33 -16.59 -1.78
N ALA A 62 -10.04 -17.38 -0.98
CA ALA A 62 -9.44 -18.33 -0.04
C ALA A 62 -8.62 -19.41 -0.78
N GLY A 63 -9.12 -19.92 -1.90
CA GLY A 63 -8.46 -20.94 -2.72
C GLY A 63 -7.17 -20.44 -3.38
N GLY A 64 -7.17 -19.20 -3.88
CA GLY A 64 -6.01 -18.59 -4.55
C GLY A 64 -4.90 -18.12 -3.60
N PHE A 65 -5.20 -17.95 -2.31
CA PHE A 65 -4.28 -17.28 -1.38
C PHE A 65 -2.93 -17.98 -1.18
N LYS A 66 -2.86 -19.31 -1.26
CA LYS A 66 -1.57 -20.01 -1.14
C LYS A 66 -0.59 -19.54 -2.22
N GLN A 67 -1.06 -19.40 -3.46
CA GLN A 67 -0.22 -18.97 -4.58
C GLN A 67 0.22 -17.51 -4.42
N PHE A 68 -0.68 -16.66 -3.90
CA PHE A 68 -0.34 -15.28 -3.53
C PHE A 68 0.82 -15.22 -2.53
N ILE A 69 0.77 -16.03 -1.46
CA ILE A 69 1.84 -16.10 -0.46
C ILE A 69 3.13 -16.68 -1.05
N ASP A 70 3.04 -17.74 -1.86
CA ASP A 70 4.21 -18.32 -2.54
C ASP A 70 4.89 -17.27 -3.44
N ARG A 71 4.10 -16.40 -4.11
CA ARG A 71 4.63 -15.27 -4.90
C ARG A 71 5.25 -14.19 -4.01
N LEU A 72 4.60 -13.77 -2.92
CA LEU A 72 5.19 -12.79 -2.00
C LEU A 72 6.50 -13.29 -1.38
N ALA A 73 6.61 -14.60 -1.15
CA ALA A 73 7.82 -15.23 -0.64
C ALA A 73 9.01 -15.20 -1.63
N SER A 74 8.76 -14.80 -2.89
CA SER A 74 9.79 -14.63 -3.92
C SER A 74 10.16 -13.16 -4.17
N LEU A 75 9.46 -12.21 -3.56
CA LEU A 75 9.64 -10.76 -3.75
C LEU A 75 10.43 -10.11 -2.59
N PRO A 76 10.95 -8.88 -2.76
CA PRO A 76 11.66 -8.16 -1.69
C PRO A 76 10.85 -7.94 -0.40
N VAL A 77 9.51 -8.01 -0.48
CA VAL A 77 8.61 -7.92 0.69
C VAL A 77 8.48 -9.21 1.49
N LYS A 78 9.15 -10.29 1.06
CA LYS A 78 9.15 -11.59 1.74
C LYS A 78 9.37 -11.43 3.24
N GLY A 79 8.49 -12.03 4.03
CA GLY A 79 8.62 -12.06 5.49
C GLY A 79 8.39 -10.70 6.18
N SER A 80 8.08 -9.63 5.43
CA SER A 80 7.96 -8.27 5.96
C SER A 80 6.56 -7.67 5.77
N PHE A 81 5.56 -8.50 5.58
CA PHE A 81 4.16 -8.06 5.54
C PHE A 81 3.34 -8.58 6.72
N GLN A 82 2.18 -7.96 6.93
CA GLN A 82 1.12 -8.55 7.73
C GLN A 82 -0.23 -8.26 7.08
N ILE A 83 -1.20 -9.12 7.34
CA ILE A 83 -2.52 -9.06 6.71
C ILE A 83 -3.60 -8.88 7.77
N GLY A 84 -4.47 -7.92 7.57
CA GLY A 84 -5.72 -7.74 8.29
C GLY A 84 -6.88 -7.96 7.33
N ILE A 85 -7.99 -8.49 7.83
CA ILE A 85 -9.23 -8.66 7.06
C ILE A 85 -10.34 -7.92 7.80
N THR A 86 -11.15 -7.14 7.10
CA THR A 86 -12.41 -6.58 7.59
C THR A 86 -13.48 -6.73 6.52
N THR A 87 -14.69 -6.23 6.76
CA THR A 87 -15.82 -6.34 5.81
C THR A 87 -16.34 -5.00 5.34
N THR A 88 -17.25 -5.01 4.36
CA THR A 88 -17.98 -3.83 3.88
C THR A 88 -19.08 -3.37 4.85
N SER A 89 -19.43 -4.21 5.84
CA SER A 89 -20.47 -3.91 6.82
C SER A 89 -20.05 -2.85 7.85
N VAL A 90 -20.70 -1.69 7.77
CA VAL A 90 -20.62 -0.61 8.77
C VAL A 90 -21.97 -0.40 9.45
N ASP A 91 -23.00 -0.12 8.67
CA ASP A 91 -24.39 0.03 9.11
C ASP A 91 -25.38 -0.34 8.00
N TYR A 92 -26.65 -0.51 8.38
CA TYR A 92 -27.79 -0.69 7.47
C TYR A 92 -28.99 0.17 7.93
N PRO A 93 -29.14 1.39 7.40
CA PRO A 93 -30.26 2.27 7.69
C PRO A 93 -31.51 1.91 6.86
N TYR A 94 -32.66 1.72 7.50
CA TYR A 94 -33.92 1.44 6.79
C TYR A 94 -35.13 2.09 7.45
N THR A 95 -36.22 2.21 6.69
CA THR A 95 -37.55 2.58 7.20
C THR A 95 -38.44 1.35 7.21
N ASP A 96 -39.12 1.08 8.33
CA ASP A 96 -40.07 -0.04 8.39
C ASP A 96 -41.36 0.25 7.62
N ALA A 97 -42.28 -0.73 7.56
CA ALA A 97 -43.55 -0.59 6.84
C ALA A 97 -44.46 0.52 7.40
N SER A 98 -44.18 1.00 8.62
CA SER A 98 -44.86 2.14 9.24
C SER A 98 -44.18 3.48 8.98
N GLY A 99 -43.05 3.48 8.25
CA GLY A 99 -42.24 4.65 7.94
C GLY A 99 -41.29 5.07 9.06
N VAL A 100 -41.10 4.23 10.09
CA VAL A 100 -40.19 4.53 11.20
C VAL A 100 -38.76 4.19 10.79
N TYR A 101 -37.84 5.12 11.04
CA TYR A 101 -36.41 4.95 10.77
C TYR A 101 -35.75 4.04 11.80
N HIS A 102 -34.92 3.12 11.30
CA HIS A 102 -34.09 2.19 12.06
C HIS A 102 -32.65 2.23 11.54
N LEU A 103 -31.69 2.09 12.44
CA LEU A 103 -30.28 1.91 12.11
C LEU A 103 -29.82 0.56 12.65
N GLN A 104 -29.59 -0.39 11.75
CA GLN A 104 -29.05 -1.68 12.11
C GLN A 104 -27.51 -1.64 12.07
N THR A 105 -26.88 -2.15 13.13
CA THR A 105 -25.41 -2.22 13.27
C THR A 105 -24.95 -3.63 13.65
N THR A 106 -25.78 -4.64 13.39
CA THR A 106 -25.59 -6.04 13.75
C THR A 106 -25.98 -6.92 12.57
N TYR A 107 -25.45 -8.14 12.52
CA TYR A 107 -25.76 -9.10 11.45
C TYR A 107 -27.23 -9.54 11.47
N LEU A 108 -27.82 -9.76 10.29
CA LEU A 108 -29.24 -10.13 10.16
C LEU A 108 -29.55 -11.46 10.84
N GLY A 109 -28.68 -12.46 10.68
CA GLY A 109 -28.80 -13.79 11.29
C GLY A 109 -28.34 -13.87 12.75
N ASP A 110 -27.69 -12.83 13.27
CA ASP A 110 -27.15 -12.80 14.64
C ASP A 110 -27.20 -11.36 15.21
N PRO A 111 -28.33 -10.96 15.81
CA PRO A 111 -28.50 -9.63 16.38
C PRO A 111 -27.55 -9.31 17.55
N ALA A 112 -26.87 -10.30 18.12
CA ALA A 112 -25.87 -10.07 19.17
C ALA A 112 -24.47 -9.78 18.59
N ARG A 113 -24.25 -10.07 17.29
CA ARG A 113 -22.97 -9.85 16.61
C ARG A 113 -22.98 -8.49 15.92
N PRO A 114 -22.18 -7.51 16.38
CA PRO A 114 -22.09 -6.21 15.72
C PRO A 114 -21.36 -6.34 14.38
N TYR A 115 -21.70 -5.46 13.44
CA TYR A 115 -20.89 -5.27 12.24
C TYR A 115 -19.46 -4.82 12.62
N PRO A 116 -18.43 -5.23 11.87
CA PRO A 116 -17.04 -4.93 12.22
C PRO A 116 -16.74 -3.43 12.21
N GLN A 117 -17.37 -2.64 11.33
CA GLN A 117 -17.13 -1.20 11.23
C GLN A 117 -15.61 -0.89 11.09
N GLY A 118 -14.95 -1.63 10.18
CA GLY A 118 -13.49 -1.57 9.97
C GLY A 118 -12.65 -2.36 10.98
N LYS A 119 -13.23 -2.93 12.04
CA LYS A 119 -12.49 -3.80 12.95
C LYS A 119 -12.00 -5.03 12.20
N LEU A 120 -10.76 -5.45 12.47
CA LEU A 120 -10.23 -6.67 11.89
C LEU A 120 -10.97 -7.89 12.44
N VAL A 121 -11.39 -8.77 11.53
CA VAL A 121 -12.12 -10.01 11.84
C VAL A 121 -11.15 -11.18 12.03
N GLY A 122 -11.64 -12.22 12.70
CA GLY A 122 -10.86 -13.40 13.08
C GLY A 122 -10.57 -13.45 14.59
N PRO A 123 -10.07 -14.60 15.09
CA PRO A 123 -9.69 -14.76 16.49
C PRO A 123 -8.64 -13.73 16.92
N ALA A 124 -8.64 -13.32 18.20
CA ALA A 124 -7.73 -12.29 18.70
C ALA A 124 -6.23 -12.59 18.43
N ALA A 125 -5.84 -13.87 18.46
CA ALA A 125 -4.47 -14.32 18.18
C ALA A 125 -4.08 -14.30 16.70
N THR A 126 -5.07 -14.34 15.80
CA THR A 126 -4.87 -14.50 14.35
C THR A 126 -5.64 -13.47 13.53
N ARG A 127 -6.11 -12.37 14.11
CA ARG A 127 -6.75 -11.26 13.38
C ARG A 127 -5.77 -10.39 12.59
N ILE A 128 -4.50 -10.37 13.02
CA ILE A 128 -3.37 -9.80 12.28
C ILE A 128 -2.45 -10.96 11.93
N LEU A 129 -2.36 -11.25 10.64
CA LEU A 129 -1.64 -12.40 10.12
C LEU A 129 -0.22 -11.99 9.74
N SER A 130 0.76 -12.42 10.54
CA SER A 130 2.17 -12.16 10.25
C SER A 130 2.67 -13.01 9.08
N ALA A 131 3.50 -12.44 8.21
CA ALA A 131 4.21 -13.17 7.15
C ALA A 131 5.07 -14.34 7.67
N SER A 132 5.50 -14.29 8.93
CA SER A 132 6.30 -15.36 9.56
C SER A 132 5.47 -16.47 10.20
N SER A 133 4.13 -16.36 10.21
CA SER A 133 3.28 -17.37 10.82
C SER A 133 3.29 -18.67 10.01
N ALA A 134 3.55 -19.79 10.67
CA ALA A 134 3.46 -21.12 10.06
C ALA A 134 2.03 -21.48 9.63
N THR A 135 1.01 -20.86 10.24
CA THR A 135 -0.42 -21.06 9.95
C THR A 135 -1.01 -19.98 9.07
N LEU A 136 -0.19 -19.05 8.53
CA LEU A 136 -0.65 -17.89 7.75
C LEU A 136 -1.71 -18.23 6.69
N VAL A 137 -1.47 -19.26 5.88
CA VAL A 137 -2.41 -19.67 4.82
C VAL A 137 -3.73 -20.18 5.41
N GLN A 138 -3.68 -21.01 6.45
CA GLN A 138 -4.86 -21.56 7.10
C GLN A 138 -5.68 -20.47 7.81
N ASP A 139 -5.01 -19.58 8.53
CA ASP A 139 -5.66 -18.49 9.26
C ASP A 139 -6.28 -17.46 8.30
N PHE A 140 -5.61 -17.15 7.17
CA PHE A 140 -6.21 -16.33 6.13
C PHE A 140 -7.45 -16.99 5.55
N GLN A 141 -7.36 -18.26 5.16
CA GLN A 141 -8.50 -19.00 4.60
C GLN A 141 -9.69 -19.05 5.57
N ALA A 142 -9.42 -19.14 6.88
CA ALA A 142 -10.48 -19.06 7.89
C ALA A 142 -11.07 -17.65 8.01
N ASN A 143 -10.23 -16.61 8.03
CA ASN A 143 -10.66 -15.24 8.29
C ASN A 143 -11.29 -14.55 7.07
N VAL A 144 -10.91 -14.93 5.84
CA VAL A 144 -11.41 -14.31 4.60
C VAL A 144 -12.82 -14.77 4.25
N ASN A 145 -13.25 -15.93 4.77
CA ASN A 145 -14.62 -16.42 4.67
C ASN A 145 -15.50 -15.73 5.73
N VAL A 146 -15.70 -14.43 5.55
CA VAL A 146 -16.35 -13.52 6.51
C VAL A 146 -17.85 -13.78 6.70
N GLY A 147 -18.47 -14.55 5.80
CA GLY A 147 -19.90 -14.81 5.80
C GLY A 147 -20.65 -13.93 4.81
N VAL A 148 -21.97 -14.12 4.72
CA VAL A 148 -22.85 -13.50 3.70
C VAL A 148 -24.09 -12.84 4.31
N ASP A 149 -24.07 -12.62 5.64
CA ASP A 149 -25.19 -12.06 6.41
C ASP A 149 -24.99 -10.56 6.72
N GLY A 150 -24.04 -9.93 6.03
CA GLY A 150 -23.63 -8.55 6.19
C GLY A 150 -24.71 -7.54 5.80
N SER A 151 -24.34 -6.27 5.86
CA SER A 151 -25.18 -5.17 5.40
C SER A 151 -25.31 -5.20 3.88
N GLY A 152 -26.54 -5.09 3.35
CA GLY A 152 -26.78 -4.82 1.92
C GLY A 152 -26.53 -3.36 1.53
N LYS A 153 -25.68 -2.67 2.30
CA LYS A 153 -25.16 -1.33 2.06
C LYS A 153 -23.66 -1.45 2.19
N GLU A 154 -22.99 -1.70 1.08
CA GLU A 154 -21.60 -2.11 1.00
C GLU A 154 -20.69 -0.88 1.13
N GLN A 155 -20.06 -0.69 2.29
CA GLN A 155 -19.31 0.54 2.59
C GLN A 155 -17.80 0.29 2.62
N GLY A 156 -17.25 -0.27 1.53
CA GLY A 156 -15.85 -0.71 1.48
C GLY A 156 -14.83 0.41 1.73
N LEU A 157 -15.00 1.59 1.12
CA LEU A 157 -14.06 2.71 1.33
C LEU A 157 -14.11 3.26 2.76
N ARG A 158 -15.30 3.33 3.37
CA ARG A 158 -15.49 3.76 4.76
C ARG A 158 -14.94 2.73 5.72
N ALA A 159 -15.22 1.44 5.52
CA ALA A 159 -14.69 0.38 6.35
C ALA A 159 -13.16 0.32 6.28
N ALA A 160 -12.58 0.47 5.08
CA ALA A 160 -11.15 0.56 4.88
C ALA A 160 -10.54 1.71 5.69
N LEU A 161 -11.14 2.90 5.60
CA LEU A 161 -10.67 4.09 6.32
C LEU A 161 -10.77 3.89 7.83
N LEU A 162 -11.94 3.47 8.34
CA LEU A 162 -12.16 3.17 9.76
C LEU A 162 -11.12 2.18 10.30
N ALA A 163 -10.76 1.16 9.52
CA ALA A 163 -9.80 0.14 9.92
C ALA A 163 -8.40 0.70 10.21
N VAL A 164 -8.02 1.78 9.54
CA VAL A 164 -6.70 2.42 9.64
C VAL A 164 -6.71 3.77 10.38
N THR A 165 -7.90 4.27 10.74
CA THR A 165 -8.09 5.47 11.58
C THR A 165 -8.70 5.08 12.93
N ASP A 166 -10.02 5.05 13.01
CA ASP A 166 -10.81 4.97 14.24
C ASP A 166 -10.50 3.70 15.02
N ARG A 167 -10.37 2.57 14.32
CA ARG A 167 -10.07 1.27 14.92
C ARG A 167 -8.62 1.16 15.37
N VAL A 168 -7.71 1.94 14.80
CA VAL A 168 -6.35 2.05 15.34
C VAL A 168 -6.38 2.90 16.61
N ALA A 169 -7.11 4.01 16.60
CA ALA A 169 -7.20 4.95 17.72
C ALA A 169 -7.89 4.35 18.96
N ASP A 170 -8.93 3.53 18.78
CA ASP A 170 -9.63 2.86 19.90
C ASP A 170 -8.97 1.54 20.34
N GLY A 171 -7.90 1.13 19.66
CA GLY A 171 -7.12 -0.07 19.97
C GLY A 171 -7.70 -1.37 19.40
N ALA A 172 -8.86 -1.38 18.75
CA ALA A 172 -9.45 -2.58 18.17
C ALA A 172 -8.56 -3.23 17.08
N ASN A 173 -7.85 -2.39 16.32
CA ASN A 173 -6.87 -2.76 15.30
C ASN A 173 -5.43 -2.46 15.74
N ALA A 174 -5.18 -2.33 17.06
CA ALA A 174 -3.83 -2.11 17.58
C ALA A 174 -2.83 -3.14 17.01
N GLY A 175 -1.68 -2.65 16.58
CA GLY A 175 -0.63 -3.44 15.93
C GLY A 175 -0.77 -3.61 14.42
N PHE A 176 -1.87 -3.17 13.79
CA PHE A 176 -2.06 -3.34 12.34
C PHE A 176 -1.24 -2.37 11.49
N LEU A 177 -1.09 -1.11 11.90
CA LEU A 177 -0.22 -0.15 11.22
C LEU A 177 1.15 -0.12 11.89
N ARG A 178 2.16 -0.69 11.23
CA ARG A 178 3.54 -0.70 11.73
C ARG A 178 4.27 0.58 11.32
N PRO A 179 5.11 1.16 12.19
CA PRO A 179 5.93 2.32 11.82
C PRO A 179 6.79 2.04 10.58
N GLY A 180 6.81 2.96 9.61
CA GLY A 180 7.56 2.86 8.36
C GLY A 180 7.01 1.86 7.33
N ALA A 181 5.87 1.20 7.60
CA ALA A 181 5.25 0.29 6.65
C ALA A 181 4.35 1.03 5.64
N ARG A 182 4.39 0.57 4.39
CA ARG A 182 3.43 0.96 3.35
C ARG A 182 2.06 0.36 3.66
N LEU A 183 1.00 0.94 3.09
CA LEU A 183 -0.36 0.43 3.24
C LEU A 183 -0.87 -0.09 1.89
N ALA A 184 -1.25 -1.36 1.84
CA ALA A 184 -1.99 -1.93 0.73
C ALA A 184 -3.45 -2.15 1.14
N VAL A 185 -4.40 -1.64 0.37
CA VAL A 185 -5.84 -1.86 0.56
C VAL A 185 -6.34 -2.69 -0.61
N ILE A 186 -6.84 -3.88 -0.32
CA ILE A 186 -7.41 -4.82 -1.29
C ILE A 186 -8.90 -4.91 -1.04
N LEU A 187 -9.70 -4.40 -1.97
CA LEU A 187 -11.16 -4.38 -1.90
C LEU A 187 -11.72 -5.47 -2.80
N VAL A 188 -12.68 -6.25 -2.30
CA VAL A 188 -13.33 -7.34 -3.04
C VAL A 188 -14.83 -7.23 -2.82
N SER A 189 -15.59 -6.88 -3.85
CA SER A 189 -17.04 -6.68 -3.78
C SER A 189 -17.65 -6.84 -5.17
N ASP A 190 -18.85 -7.41 -5.25
CA ASP A 190 -19.65 -7.47 -6.47
C ASP A 190 -20.71 -6.36 -6.54
N GLU A 191 -20.55 -5.34 -5.71
CA GLU A 191 -21.35 -4.12 -5.65
C GLU A 191 -20.48 -2.85 -5.76
N ASP A 192 -21.14 -1.71 -5.97
CA ASP A 192 -20.46 -0.41 -5.89
C ASP A 192 -20.30 0.07 -4.43
N ASP A 193 -19.37 0.99 -4.20
CA ASP A 193 -19.14 1.56 -2.87
C ASP A 193 -20.27 2.48 -2.42
N CYS A 194 -21.00 2.10 -1.38
CA CYS A 194 -22.05 2.89 -0.75
C CYS A 194 -21.58 3.65 0.51
N SER A 195 -20.30 4.00 0.58
CA SER A 195 -19.71 4.60 1.78
C SER A 195 -20.36 5.94 2.15
N ASP A 196 -20.98 5.97 3.33
CA ASP A 196 -21.86 7.05 3.77
C ASP A 196 -21.65 7.38 5.25
N PRO A 197 -20.77 8.34 5.58
CA PRO A 197 -20.46 8.71 6.96
C PRO A 197 -21.48 9.69 7.57
N ALA A 198 -22.56 10.04 6.87
CA ALA A 198 -23.54 11.01 7.37
C ALA A 198 -24.29 10.48 8.59
N THR A 199 -24.79 11.38 9.43
CA THR A 199 -25.61 11.04 10.60
C THR A 199 -26.86 11.93 10.65
N PRO A 200 -28.06 11.40 10.33
CA PRO A 200 -28.31 10.04 9.83
C PRO A 200 -27.66 9.81 8.44
N PRO A 201 -27.42 8.55 8.04
CA PRO A 201 -26.92 8.24 6.70
C PRO A 201 -27.85 8.78 5.61
N ALA A 202 -27.28 9.25 4.50
CA ALA A 202 -28.00 9.82 3.39
C ALA A 202 -28.79 8.76 2.59
N ILE A 203 -28.22 7.57 2.44
CA ILE A 203 -28.90 6.43 1.80
C ILE A 203 -29.69 5.69 2.88
N ILE A 204 -31.01 5.66 2.73
CA ILE A 204 -31.95 4.97 3.63
C ILE A 204 -32.82 4.01 2.79
N TYR A 205 -32.82 2.74 3.17
CA TYR A 205 -33.56 1.69 2.48
C TYR A 205 -35.02 1.67 2.95
N SER A 206 -35.93 1.14 2.13
CA SER A 206 -37.31 0.86 2.55
C SER A 206 -37.45 -0.61 2.96
N SER A 207 -38.34 -0.90 3.92
CA SER A 207 -38.64 -2.27 4.32
C SER A 207 -39.15 -3.06 3.12
N GLY A 208 -38.42 -4.12 2.77
CA GLY A 208 -38.62 -4.87 1.53
C GLY A 208 -37.43 -4.82 0.58
N GLY A 209 -36.35 -4.09 0.92
CA GLY A 209 -35.09 -4.16 0.19
C GLY A 209 -35.12 -3.39 -1.12
N SER A 210 -35.57 -2.12 -1.09
CA SER A 210 -35.40 -1.26 -2.26
C SER A 210 -33.92 -1.16 -2.59
N ASP A 211 -33.58 -1.58 -3.80
CA ASP A 211 -32.27 -1.42 -4.38
C ASP A 211 -31.91 0.08 -4.46
N ARG A 212 -30.79 0.47 -3.85
CA ARG A 212 -30.40 1.87 -3.58
C ARG A 212 -28.89 1.94 -3.64
N CYS A 213 -28.37 3.14 -3.95
CA CYS A 213 -26.93 3.45 -3.98
C CYS A 213 -26.22 3.25 -5.33
N HIS A 214 -26.96 2.82 -6.34
CA HIS A 214 -26.41 2.54 -7.67
C HIS A 214 -26.89 3.50 -8.76
N THR A 215 -27.85 4.37 -8.44
CA THR A 215 -28.29 5.43 -9.35
C THR A 215 -27.42 6.66 -9.18
N ASP A 216 -27.21 7.43 -10.26
CA ASP A 216 -26.50 8.72 -10.21
C ASP A 216 -27.10 9.66 -9.14
N ALA A 217 -28.41 9.59 -8.93
CA ALA A 217 -29.12 10.38 -7.93
C ALA A 217 -28.77 9.95 -6.50
N ASP A 218 -28.71 8.65 -6.22
CA ASP A 218 -28.29 8.14 -4.91
C ASP A 218 -26.80 8.44 -4.68
N GLN A 219 -25.94 8.18 -5.67
CA GLN A 219 -24.50 8.42 -5.57
C GLN A 219 -24.16 9.90 -5.36
N ALA A 220 -24.96 10.82 -5.87
CA ALA A 220 -24.81 12.25 -5.63
C ALA A 220 -25.10 12.67 -4.17
N LEU A 221 -25.75 11.82 -3.37
CA LEU A 221 -25.96 12.04 -1.94
C LEU A 221 -24.76 11.62 -1.09
N LEU A 222 -23.89 10.77 -1.63
CA LEU A 222 -22.68 10.29 -0.95
C LEU A 222 -21.55 11.32 -1.04
N PRO A 223 -20.58 11.29 -0.10
CA PRO A 223 -19.36 12.04 -0.26
C PRO A 223 -18.64 11.65 -1.56
N PRO A 224 -18.03 12.63 -2.26
CA PRO A 224 -17.16 12.33 -3.39
C PRO A 224 -16.04 11.39 -2.98
N VAL A 225 -15.62 10.51 -3.90
CA VAL A 225 -14.50 9.57 -3.70
C VAL A 225 -13.20 10.30 -3.28
N ALA A 226 -13.00 11.53 -3.74
CA ALA A 226 -11.90 12.40 -3.32
C ALA A 226 -11.79 12.57 -1.79
N THR A 227 -12.92 12.54 -1.07
CA THR A 227 -12.94 12.60 0.41
C THR A 227 -12.12 11.46 1.02
N TYR A 228 -12.27 10.24 0.50
CA TYR A 228 -11.53 9.08 0.97
C TYR A 228 -10.07 9.13 0.53
N LEU A 229 -9.81 9.54 -0.71
CA LEU A 229 -8.44 9.72 -1.22
C LEU A 229 -7.64 10.69 -0.35
N ASP A 230 -8.23 11.84 -0.03
CA ASP A 230 -7.57 12.86 0.77
C ASP A 230 -7.35 12.40 2.21
N ALA A 231 -8.26 11.58 2.76
CA ALA A 231 -8.09 10.95 4.06
C ALA A 231 -6.93 9.95 4.09
N PHE A 232 -6.81 9.05 3.09
CA PHE A 232 -5.69 8.11 3.00
C PHE A 232 -4.34 8.80 2.72
N ARG A 233 -4.35 10.04 2.21
CA ARG A 233 -3.14 10.87 2.02
C ARG A 233 -2.69 11.59 3.30
N GLN A 234 -3.55 11.67 4.31
CA GLN A 234 -3.16 12.22 5.62
C GLN A 234 -2.27 11.24 6.39
N PRO A 235 -1.54 11.70 7.42
CA PRO A 235 -0.83 10.81 8.31
C PRO A 235 -1.77 9.79 8.99
N LEU A 236 -1.51 8.50 8.79
CA LEU A 236 -2.24 7.38 9.39
C LEU A 236 -1.40 6.76 10.50
N ALA A 237 -1.92 6.80 11.73
CA ALA A 237 -1.16 6.51 12.94
C ALA A 237 0.13 7.35 13.06
N GLY A 238 0.05 8.63 12.65
CA GLY A 238 1.15 9.60 12.76
C GLY A 238 2.14 9.61 11.59
N GLU A 239 1.93 8.79 10.56
CA GLU A 239 2.87 8.68 9.43
C GLU A 239 2.13 8.76 8.09
N LYS A 240 2.67 9.53 7.13
CA LYS A 240 2.28 9.37 5.73
C LYS A 240 2.80 8.05 5.18
N ARG A 241 1.94 7.34 4.44
CA ARG A 241 2.22 5.98 3.95
C ARG A 241 2.06 5.93 2.43
N ASP A 242 2.94 5.20 1.77
CA ASP A 242 2.74 4.87 0.36
C ASP A 242 1.51 3.96 0.25
N LEU A 243 0.52 4.41 -0.52
CA LEU A 243 -0.73 3.71 -0.71
C LEU A 243 -0.69 2.85 -1.97
N ILE A 244 -1.02 1.58 -1.80
CA ILE A 244 -1.24 0.61 -2.88
C ILE A 244 -2.70 0.18 -2.80
N VAL A 245 -3.41 0.19 -3.92
CA VAL A 245 -4.80 -0.24 -3.98
C VAL A 245 -4.97 -1.36 -4.99
N ALA A 246 -5.71 -2.40 -4.62
CA ALA A 246 -6.19 -3.38 -5.58
C ALA A 246 -7.69 -3.59 -5.38
N GLU A 247 -8.44 -3.60 -6.47
CA GLU A 247 -9.89 -3.70 -6.43
C GLU A 247 -10.31 -4.87 -7.33
N LEU A 248 -10.93 -5.88 -6.73
CA LEU A 248 -11.65 -6.94 -7.44
C LEU A 248 -13.14 -6.57 -7.36
N VAL A 249 -13.61 -5.88 -8.40
CA VAL A 249 -14.93 -5.24 -8.40
C VAL A 249 -15.67 -5.48 -9.71
N GLY A 250 -16.93 -5.06 -9.79
CA GLY A 250 -17.74 -5.20 -11.01
C GLY A 250 -17.22 -4.37 -12.19
N VAL A 251 -16.32 -4.93 -12.99
CA VAL A 251 -15.72 -4.31 -14.18
C VAL A 251 -15.63 -5.32 -15.32
N ASP A 252 -15.45 -4.83 -16.55
CA ASP A 252 -15.10 -5.69 -17.68
C ASP A 252 -13.61 -6.09 -17.68
N ALA A 253 -13.20 -6.92 -18.63
CA ALA A 253 -11.81 -7.36 -18.79
C ALA A 253 -10.80 -6.23 -19.06
N SER A 254 -11.26 -5.01 -19.38
CA SER A 254 -10.43 -3.82 -19.54
C SER A 254 -10.36 -2.95 -18.28
N GLY A 255 -11.03 -3.37 -17.20
CA GLY A 255 -11.11 -2.65 -15.93
C GLY A 255 -12.10 -1.48 -15.95
N GLN A 256 -13.03 -1.44 -16.89
CA GLN A 256 -14.09 -0.43 -16.93
C GLN A 256 -15.33 -0.90 -16.16
N PRO A 257 -15.92 -0.06 -15.29
CA PRO A 257 -17.10 -0.46 -14.52
C PRO A 257 -18.29 -0.77 -15.44
N VAL A 258 -18.99 -1.86 -15.14
CA VAL A 258 -20.13 -2.35 -15.92
C VAL A 258 -21.43 -2.19 -15.14
N LYS A 259 -22.51 -1.82 -15.82
CA LYS A 259 -23.80 -1.63 -15.14
C LYS A 259 -24.38 -2.92 -14.55
N THR A 260 -24.12 -4.06 -15.19
CA THR A 260 -24.62 -5.37 -14.78
C THR A 260 -23.46 -6.36 -14.84
N LEU A 261 -23.25 -7.08 -13.74
CA LEU A 261 -22.18 -8.05 -13.63
C LEU A 261 -22.55 -9.36 -14.35
N ALA A 262 -21.56 -10.03 -14.92
CA ALA A 262 -21.75 -11.31 -15.59
C ALA A 262 -22.05 -12.46 -14.62
N CYS A 263 -21.49 -12.39 -13.41
CA CYS A 263 -21.62 -13.40 -12.35
C CYS A 263 -22.77 -13.12 -11.38
N ASN A 264 -23.20 -11.87 -11.24
CA ASN A 264 -24.31 -11.47 -10.40
C ASN A 264 -25.20 -10.45 -11.12
N ALA A 265 -26.39 -10.86 -11.54
CA ALA A 265 -27.33 -9.97 -12.23
C ALA A 265 -27.95 -8.89 -11.31
N ALA A 266 -27.87 -9.08 -9.99
CA ALA A 266 -28.27 -8.09 -8.99
C ALA A 266 -27.13 -7.15 -8.58
N GLY A 267 -25.88 -7.51 -8.92
CA GLY A 267 -24.70 -6.73 -8.58
C GLY A 267 -24.52 -5.51 -9.49
N TYR A 268 -23.87 -4.49 -8.94
CA TYR A 268 -23.56 -3.25 -9.65
C TYR A 268 -22.06 -3.01 -9.85
N GLY A 269 -21.73 -2.30 -10.93
CA GLY A 269 -20.35 -2.01 -11.28
C GLY A 269 -19.62 -1.16 -10.24
N GLY A 270 -18.34 -1.40 -10.07
CA GLY A 270 -17.49 -0.68 -9.11
C GLY A 270 -17.11 0.74 -9.57
N TYR A 271 -18.06 1.61 -9.90
CA TYR A 271 -17.79 2.96 -10.41
C TYR A 271 -16.99 3.80 -9.39
N ARG A 272 -17.37 3.77 -8.12
CA ARG A 272 -16.70 4.54 -7.08
C ARG A 272 -15.35 3.93 -6.68
N TYR A 273 -15.23 2.61 -6.69
CA TYR A 273 -13.95 1.92 -6.54
C TYR A 273 -12.99 2.29 -7.68
N THR A 274 -13.38 2.11 -8.95
CA THR A 274 -12.50 2.45 -10.08
C THR A 274 -12.06 3.92 -10.09
N ALA A 275 -12.94 4.84 -9.66
CA ALA A 275 -12.58 6.25 -9.44
C ALA A 275 -11.54 6.43 -8.31
N PHE A 276 -11.64 5.66 -7.23
CA PHE A 276 -10.68 5.65 -6.14
C PHE A 276 -9.31 5.16 -6.63
N ALA A 277 -9.24 3.99 -7.27
CA ALA A 277 -8.01 3.47 -7.87
C ALA A 277 -7.36 4.48 -8.85
N GLN A 278 -8.16 5.14 -9.70
CA GLN A 278 -7.66 6.17 -10.62
C GLN A 278 -7.11 7.40 -9.88
N GLY A 279 -7.77 7.83 -8.80
CA GLY A 279 -7.29 8.93 -7.96
C GLY A 279 -6.01 8.60 -7.20
N VAL A 280 -5.83 7.33 -6.79
CA VAL A 280 -4.56 6.84 -6.22
C VAL A 280 -3.43 6.92 -7.26
N LYS A 281 -3.66 6.42 -8.48
CA LYS A 281 -2.67 6.52 -9.58
C LYS A 281 -2.28 7.96 -9.89
N THR A 282 -3.28 8.84 -9.99
CA THR A 282 -3.06 10.27 -10.29
C THR A 282 -2.28 10.97 -9.16
N GLY A 283 -2.42 10.49 -7.92
CA GLY A 283 -1.67 10.95 -6.76
C GLY A 283 -0.27 10.34 -6.60
N GLY A 284 0.21 9.54 -7.56
CA GLY A 284 1.52 8.88 -7.50
C GLY A 284 1.54 7.53 -6.77
N GLY A 285 0.40 7.06 -6.27
CA GLY A 285 0.25 5.72 -5.71
C GLY A 285 0.12 4.65 -6.80
N GLN A 286 0.09 3.38 -6.38
CA GLN A 286 -0.11 2.26 -7.28
C GLN A 286 -1.53 1.73 -7.16
N ALA A 287 -2.17 1.42 -8.29
CA ALA A 287 -3.46 0.74 -8.24
C ALA A 287 -3.67 -0.28 -9.35
N LEU A 288 -4.45 -1.32 -9.05
CA LEU A 288 -4.95 -2.33 -9.97
C LEU A 288 -6.46 -2.45 -9.81
N VAL A 289 -7.16 -2.60 -10.92
CA VAL A 289 -8.59 -2.90 -10.96
C VAL A 289 -8.75 -4.19 -11.77
N ALA A 290 -9.52 -5.12 -11.26
CA ALA A 290 -9.74 -6.43 -11.84
C ALA A 290 -11.22 -6.85 -11.70
N ASP A 291 -11.68 -7.68 -12.63
CA ASP A 291 -13.06 -8.17 -12.66
C ASP A 291 -13.30 -9.17 -11.53
N VAL A 292 -14.29 -8.90 -10.67
CA VAL A 292 -14.71 -9.81 -9.59
C VAL A 292 -15.36 -11.10 -10.13
N CYS A 293 -15.91 -11.07 -11.34
CA CYS A 293 -16.59 -12.21 -11.96
C CYS A 293 -15.66 -13.24 -12.61
N GLN A 294 -14.34 -13.14 -12.38
CA GLN A 294 -13.39 -14.15 -12.84
C GLN A 294 -13.66 -15.50 -12.17
N GLY A 295 -13.60 -16.59 -12.94
CA GLY A 295 -13.75 -17.96 -12.40
C GLY A 295 -12.56 -18.45 -11.56
N ASP A 296 -11.47 -17.68 -11.51
CA ASP A 296 -10.28 -17.90 -10.69
C ASP A 296 -9.55 -16.56 -10.50
N PHE A 297 -9.04 -16.29 -9.30
CA PHE A 297 -8.29 -15.08 -8.97
C PHE A 297 -6.78 -15.25 -9.01
N THR A 298 -6.24 -16.41 -9.41
CA THR A 298 -4.80 -16.67 -9.40
C THR A 298 -3.97 -15.59 -10.13
N SER A 299 -4.32 -15.23 -11.36
CA SER A 299 -3.59 -14.21 -12.13
C SER A 299 -3.72 -12.81 -11.52
N THR A 300 -4.91 -12.50 -11.00
CA THR A 300 -5.19 -11.23 -10.33
C THR A 300 -4.36 -11.11 -9.05
N LEU A 301 -4.33 -12.16 -8.22
CA LEU A 301 -3.51 -12.20 -7.01
C LEU A 301 -2.01 -12.11 -7.33
N ASP A 302 -1.55 -12.74 -8.42
CA ASP A 302 -0.16 -12.59 -8.89
C ASP A 302 0.16 -11.13 -9.27
N ALA A 303 -0.75 -10.46 -9.98
CA ALA A 303 -0.63 -9.05 -10.32
C ALA A 303 -0.61 -8.14 -9.08
N ILE A 304 -1.47 -8.43 -8.09
CA ILE A 304 -1.47 -7.73 -6.79
C ILE A 304 -0.14 -7.91 -6.08
N ALA A 305 0.38 -9.14 -6.01
CA ALA A 305 1.70 -9.40 -5.45
C ALA A 305 2.80 -8.59 -6.18
N GLY A 306 2.67 -8.43 -7.49
CA GLY A 306 3.51 -7.55 -8.30
C GLY A 306 3.51 -6.08 -7.85
N LEU A 307 2.36 -5.50 -7.49
CA LEU A 307 2.28 -4.13 -6.93
C LEU A 307 3.00 -4.01 -5.58
N LEU A 308 2.97 -5.11 -4.80
CA LEU A 308 3.63 -5.14 -3.50
C LEU A 308 5.16 -5.21 -3.63
N ALA A 309 5.69 -5.63 -4.78
CA ALA A 309 7.10 -5.53 -5.10
C ALA A 309 7.50 -4.04 -5.19
N THR A 310 8.20 -3.56 -4.17
CA THR A 310 8.56 -2.14 -4.08
C THR A 310 9.83 -1.81 -4.82
N GLN A 311 9.87 -0.58 -5.30
CA GLN A 311 11.10 0.08 -5.70
C GLN A 311 11.60 1.05 -4.61
N THR A 312 10.84 1.24 -3.53
CA THR A 312 11.20 2.12 -2.42
C THR A 312 11.75 1.32 -1.25
N VAL A 313 12.95 1.66 -0.82
CA VAL A 313 13.65 1.02 0.30
C VAL A 313 13.85 2.04 1.42
N PRO A 314 13.25 1.83 2.61
CA PRO A 314 13.48 2.70 3.75
C PRO A 314 14.93 2.60 4.24
N LEU A 315 15.42 3.68 4.84
CA LEU A 315 16.75 3.75 5.44
C LEU A 315 16.62 3.74 6.96
N SER A 316 17.50 2.99 7.62
CA SER A 316 17.61 2.95 9.08
C SER A 316 17.94 4.30 9.73
N GLU A 317 18.56 5.20 8.96
CA GLU A 317 18.86 6.57 9.38
C GLU A 317 18.79 7.56 8.21
N ALA A 318 18.52 8.83 8.54
CA ALA A 318 18.49 9.91 7.56
C ALA A 318 19.87 10.58 7.47
N PRO A 319 20.55 10.53 6.31
CA PRO A 319 21.82 11.24 6.13
C PRO A 319 21.62 12.75 6.27
N THR A 320 22.58 13.44 6.90
CA THR A 320 22.55 14.91 7.06
C THR A 320 22.69 15.63 5.71
N ASP A 321 23.45 15.04 4.78
CA ASP A 321 23.57 15.51 3.40
C ASP A 321 23.38 14.32 2.45
N TRP A 322 22.24 14.28 1.75
CA TRP A 322 21.89 13.19 0.83
C TRP A 322 22.89 13.06 -0.34
N ARG A 323 23.61 14.14 -0.69
CA ARG A 323 24.58 14.13 -1.79
C ARG A 323 25.79 13.26 -1.50
N LEU A 324 25.97 12.88 -0.25
CA LEU A 324 27.01 11.96 0.19
C LEU A 324 26.60 10.49 0.01
N LEU A 325 25.35 10.20 -0.34
CA LEU A 325 24.92 8.83 -0.59
C LEU A 325 25.57 8.29 -1.86
N ALA A 326 26.35 7.22 -1.72
CA ALA A 326 26.71 6.32 -2.79
C ALA A 326 25.78 5.10 -2.74
N VAL A 327 25.02 4.89 -3.81
CA VAL A 327 24.05 3.79 -3.90
C VAL A 327 24.46 2.87 -5.03
N SER A 328 24.42 1.56 -4.79
CA SER A 328 24.58 0.56 -5.84
C SER A 328 23.64 -0.63 -5.64
N VAL A 329 23.32 -1.29 -6.74
CA VAL A 329 22.49 -2.50 -6.76
C VAL A 329 23.32 -3.66 -7.29
N THR A 330 23.47 -4.70 -6.47
CA THR A 330 24.05 -5.98 -6.89
C THR A 330 22.93 -6.84 -7.44
N ARG A 331 23.10 -7.31 -8.68
CA ARG A 331 22.07 -8.08 -9.38
C ARG A 331 22.09 -9.54 -8.94
N ALA A 332 20.91 -10.17 -8.85
CA ALA A 332 20.79 -11.60 -8.55
C ALA A 332 21.57 -12.49 -9.53
N ALA A 333 21.61 -12.11 -10.81
CA ALA A 333 22.35 -12.80 -11.87
C ALA A 333 23.87 -12.52 -11.85
N GLY A 334 24.34 -11.66 -10.94
CA GLY A 334 25.71 -11.17 -10.84
C GLY A 334 25.91 -9.79 -11.48
N GLY A 335 26.93 -9.07 -10.98
CA GLY A 335 27.28 -7.71 -11.40
C GLY A 335 26.67 -6.64 -10.50
N THR A 336 27.30 -5.45 -10.50
CA THR A 336 26.89 -4.32 -9.65
C THR A 336 26.69 -3.08 -10.52
N ALA A 337 25.54 -2.41 -10.35
CA ALA A 337 25.22 -1.15 -11.00
C ALA A 337 25.33 -0.01 -9.98
N ALA A 338 26.19 0.98 -10.25
CA ALA A 338 26.23 2.22 -9.49
C ALA A 338 25.05 3.11 -9.90
N CYS A 339 24.39 3.74 -8.92
CA CYS A 339 23.16 4.49 -9.12
C CYS A 339 23.40 5.98 -8.93
N THR A 340 22.87 6.79 -9.85
CA THR A 340 22.84 8.24 -9.66
C THR A 340 21.70 8.64 -8.73
N VAL A 341 21.99 9.45 -7.71
CA VAL A 341 21.00 9.87 -6.69
C VAL A 341 20.51 11.29 -6.98
N GLY A 342 19.21 11.53 -6.81
CA GLY A 342 18.56 12.84 -6.78
C GLY A 342 17.75 13.05 -5.50
N LEU A 343 17.20 14.25 -5.30
CA LEU A 343 16.33 14.58 -4.16
C LEU A 343 14.86 14.67 -4.59
N GLU A 344 13.95 14.09 -3.82
CA GLU A 344 12.51 14.22 -4.04
C GLU A 344 12.09 15.71 -4.10
N GLY A 345 11.33 16.07 -5.13
CA GLY A 345 10.88 17.45 -5.36
C GLY A 345 11.91 18.38 -6.00
N ASP A 346 13.15 17.93 -6.21
CA ASP A 346 14.17 18.70 -6.94
C ASP A 346 14.07 18.42 -8.45
N PRO A 347 13.99 19.45 -9.33
CA PRO A 347 13.97 19.25 -10.78
C PRO A 347 15.16 18.46 -11.33
N SER A 348 16.31 18.51 -10.65
CA SER A 348 17.52 17.76 -11.02
C SER A 348 17.45 16.26 -10.71
N ALA A 349 16.40 15.80 -10.02
CA ALA A 349 16.14 14.38 -9.81
C ALA A 349 15.61 13.68 -11.08
N SER A 350 15.17 14.45 -12.09
CA SER A 350 14.76 13.88 -13.37
C SER A 350 15.91 13.11 -14.03
N GLY A 351 15.65 11.86 -14.41
CA GLY A 351 16.64 10.98 -15.03
C GLY A 351 17.67 10.37 -14.08
N LYS A 352 17.51 10.54 -12.76
CA LYS A 352 18.31 9.83 -11.75
C LYS A 352 17.83 8.39 -11.61
N ASP A 353 18.77 7.49 -11.32
CA ASP A 353 18.46 6.07 -11.08
C ASP A 353 17.84 5.86 -9.69
N VAL A 354 18.10 6.75 -8.74
CA VAL A 354 17.58 6.70 -7.37
C VAL A 354 17.14 8.09 -6.93
N VAL A 355 15.97 8.18 -6.30
CA VAL A 355 15.46 9.40 -5.68
C VAL A 355 15.49 9.22 -4.16
N TYR A 356 16.23 10.08 -3.46
CA TYR A 356 16.25 10.16 -2.01
C TYR A 356 15.08 11.00 -1.52
N THR A 357 14.36 10.44 -0.55
CA THR A 357 13.23 11.06 0.11
C THR A 357 13.60 11.33 1.58
N PRO A 358 13.66 12.61 2.00
CA PRO A 358 13.95 12.94 3.40
C PRO A 358 12.78 12.54 4.31
N PRO A 359 13.06 12.26 5.60
CA PRO A 359 12.00 11.96 6.55
C PRO A 359 11.06 13.17 6.67
N LEU A 360 9.77 12.95 6.48
CA LEU A 360 8.75 14.00 6.47
C LEU A 360 7.41 13.44 6.95
N GLU A 361 6.72 14.18 7.82
CA GLU A 361 5.37 13.80 8.30
C GLU A 361 5.31 12.34 8.82
N GLY A 362 6.33 11.95 9.61
CA GLY A 362 6.44 10.64 10.24
C GLY A 362 6.98 9.53 9.33
N ARG A 363 7.08 9.73 8.01
CA ARG A 363 7.69 8.72 7.12
C ARG A 363 9.21 8.65 7.33
N PRO A 364 9.82 7.45 7.33
CA PRO A 364 11.28 7.32 7.40
C PRO A 364 11.94 7.88 6.13
N ALA A 365 13.25 8.14 6.21
CA ALA A 365 14.03 8.42 5.01
C ALA A 365 14.00 7.19 4.08
N ALA A 366 13.99 7.40 2.77
CA ALA A 366 13.89 6.30 1.82
C ALA A 366 14.63 6.59 0.51
N LEU A 367 14.87 5.51 -0.25
CA LEU A 367 15.41 5.54 -1.61
C LEU A 367 14.40 4.88 -2.55
N THR A 368 13.95 5.60 -3.57
CA THR A 368 13.11 5.05 -4.65
C THR A 368 13.97 4.78 -5.88
N PHE A 369 14.05 3.53 -6.27
CA PHE A 369 14.89 3.01 -7.35
C PHE A 369 14.16 3.02 -8.69
N GLY A 370 14.88 3.30 -9.76
CA GLY A 370 14.38 3.35 -11.13
C GLY A 370 15.52 3.32 -12.13
N GLY A 371 15.21 3.59 -13.40
CA GLY A 371 16.23 3.62 -14.47
C GLY A 371 17.08 2.35 -14.49
N ASN A 372 18.39 2.51 -14.53
CA ASN A 372 19.34 1.39 -14.54
C ASN A 372 19.50 0.69 -13.19
N CYS A 373 18.88 1.21 -12.13
CA CYS A 373 18.88 0.63 -10.78
C CYS A 373 17.51 0.13 -10.32
N THR A 374 16.53 0.03 -11.23
CA THR A 374 15.23 -0.63 -10.95
C THR A 374 15.48 -2.01 -10.32
N LEU A 375 14.93 -2.25 -9.14
CA LEU A 375 15.12 -3.46 -8.35
C LEU A 375 14.36 -4.63 -8.97
N GLY A 376 15.10 -5.71 -9.24
CA GLY A 376 14.58 -7.00 -9.63
C GLY A 376 14.49 -7.97 -8.46
N GLN A 377 14.00 -9.17 -8.77
CA GLN A 377 13.94 -10.26 -7.81
C GLN A 377 15.35 -10.71 -7.39
N GLY A 378 15.62 -10.72 -6.09
CA GLY A 378 16.88 -11.18 -5.51
C GLY A 378 18.04 -10.20 -5.63
N ASP A 379 17.78 -8.95 -6.04
CA ASP A 379 18.78 -7.90 -6.05
C ASP A 379 19.07 -7.40 -4.63
N ASP A 380 20.34 -7.06 -4.36
CA ASP A 380 20.79 -6.50 -3.09
C ASP A 380 21.14 -5.03 -3.24
N VAL A 381 20.67 -4.21 -2.31
CA VAL A 381 20.94 -2.77 -2.26
C VAL A 381 22.10 -2.50 -1.30
N HIS A 382 23.08 -1.73 -1.77
CA HIS A 382 24.17 -1.22 -0.95
C HIS A 382 24.11 0.31 -0.89
N VAL A 383 24.15 0.85 0.32
CA VAL A 383 24.15 2.30 0.57
C VAL A 383 25.34 2.64 1.46
N GLU A 384 26.17 3.56 0.97
CA GLU A 384 27.33 4.08 1.68
C GLU A 384 27.25 5.60 1.78
N LEU A 385 27.85 6.15 2.83
CA LEU A 385 27.92 7.59 3.06
C LEU A 385 29.37 8.05 2.78
N LEU A 386 29.57 8.66 1.62
CA LEU A 386 30.86 9.18 1.17
C LEU A 386 31.26 10.40 2.01
N CYS A 387 32.53 10.48 2.38
CA CYS A 387 33.10 11.69 3.00
C CYS A 387 34.06 12.36 2.01
N ALA A 388 34.04 13.70 1.94
CA ALA A 388 35.05 14.45 1.22
C ALA A 388 36.39 14.36 1.99
N GLY A 389 37.43 13.86 1.31
CA GLY A 389 38.81 13.84 1.80
C GLY A 389 39.55 15.15 1.55
#